data_AF-A0A925MIU5-F1
#
_entry.id   AF-A0A925MIU5-F1
#
_cell.length_a   1.000
_cell.length_b   1.000
_cell.length_c   1.000
_cell.angle_alpha   90.00
_cell.angle_beta   90.00
_cell.angle_gamma   90.00
#
_symmetry.space_group_name_H-M   'P 1'
#
loop_
_entity.id
_entity.type
_entity.pdbx_description
1 polymer ?
#
loop_
_entity_poly.entity_id
_entity_poly.type
_entity_poly.pdbx_seq_one_letter_code
_entity_poly.pdbx_strand_id
1 'polypeptide(L)'
;MKLWRYLVLPTEISAFERSYLRRMNRIALIFFYFHVPVFVAVAALCGTSALQAAMLTPLVLVGATIVYRWFDHPRAMSIAVGFTAMVMGGLLVHFGQGPMQIEMHFYFFVLIALLAVFGNPAAIVTAAATAVVHHLVLWLVLPSSVFNYEASIWTVVVHAVFVFLESVAAVFVARSFFDNVIGLERIVAARTAEIDRRARDMALVLDNVGQGFVTVDADGRMSTERSAILARWLGAAPASGLFADYLAASDANLAAAFELGIVQLFAGVMPVELCLGQLPVRGTVAGRPLRFDYQPLGDGEIPTGLSIVVSDITEEVAREQADIERRDLVAVLERLGADRQGFVEFCAEADDQVHAITDPELDDASLRRQLHTLKGNAGIFGIESIAGFCHVLESRMVDEATPPTADERRELA
;
A
#
# COMPACT_ATOMS: atom_id res chain seq x y z
N MET A 1 -19.22 21.23 27.90
CA MET A 1 -18.74 21.10 26.50
C MET A 1 -18.34 19.68 26.08
N LYS A 2 -17.64 18.87 26.91
CA LYS A 2 -17.19 17.51 26.50
C LYS A 2 -18.33 16.49 26.29
N LEU A 3 -19.33 16.46 27.18
CA LEU A 3 -20.44 15.50 27.08
C LEU A 3 -21.36 15.76 25.87
N TRP A 4 -21.62 17.02 25.56
CA TRP A 4 -22.44 17.41 24.40
C TRP A 4 -21.82 16.93 23.08
N ARG A 5 -20.50 17.04 22.96
CA ARG A 5 -19.76 16.52 21.79
C ARG A 5 -19.77 15.00 21.68
N TYR A 6 -20.01 14.29 22.78
CA TYR A 6 -20.10 12.83 22.79
C TYR A 6 -21.48 12.33 22.38
N LEU A 7 -22.54 13.04 22.79
CA LEU A 7 -23.92 12.70 22.47
C LEU A 7 -24.33 13.14 21.07
N VAL A 8 -23.81 14.29 20.61
CA VAL A 8 -24.15 14.85 19.29
C VAL A 8 -23.15 14.37 18.26
N LEU A 9 -23.63 13.56 17.31
CA LEU A 9 -22.83 13.09 16.19
C LEU A 9 -22.47 14.25 15.24
N PRO A 10 -21.34 14.17 14.49
CA PRO A 10 -20.97 15.15 13.47
C PRO A 10 -22.08 15.38 12.45
N THR A 11 -22.27 16.59 11.93
CA THR A 11 -23.38 16.90 10.99
C THR A 11 -23.31 16.12 9.68
N GLU A 12 -22.11 15.76 9.24
CA GLU A 12 -21.87 14.95 8.05
C GLU A 12 -22.32 13.49 8.29
N ILE A 13 -22.93 12.90 7.25
CA ILE A 13 -23.39 11.49 7.25
C ILE A 13 -22.68 10.80 6.09
N SER A 14 -21.87 9.78 6.38
CA SER A 14 -21.16 9.03 5.33
C SER A 14 -22.11 8.19 4.47
N ALA A 15 -21.64 7.77 3.30
CA ALA A 15 -22.42 6.89 2.42
C ALA A 15 -22.73 5.54 3.10
N PHE A 16 -21.73 4.97 3.77
CA PHE A 16 -21.91 3.76 4.57
C PHE A 16 -22.93 3.97 5.68
N GLU A 17 -22.78 5.02 6.49
CA GLU A 17 -23.70 5.35 7.57
C GLU A 17 -25.15 5.42 7.07
N ARG A 18 -25.36 6.16 5.97
CA ARG A 18 -26.69 6.33 5.38
C ARG A 18 -27.28 4.99 4.95
N SER A 19 -26.50 4.14 4.30
CA SER A 19 -26.95 2.82 3.83
C SER A 19 -27.27 1.87 5.01
N TYR A 20 -26.43 1.90 6.04
CA TYR A 20 -26.57 1.10 7.25
C TYR A 20 -27.82 1.50 8.04
N LEU A 21 -27.96 2.79 8.37
CA LEU A 21 -29.11 3.30 9.11
C LEU A 21 -30.43 3.09 8.35
N ARG A 22 -30.46 3.29 7.02
CA ARG A 22 -31.66 2.98 6.22
C ARG A 22 -32.07 1.51 6.35
N ARG A 23 -31.10 0.60 6.32
CA ARG A 23 -31.34 -0.84 6.52
C ARG A 23 -31.87 -1.12 7.92
N MET A 24 -31.21 -0.61 8.97
CA MET A 24 -31.61 -0.82 10.36
C MET A 24 -32.99 -0.22 10.66
N ASN A 25 -33.25 1.01 10.21
CA ASN A 25 -34.56 1.67 10.35
C ASN A 25 -35.67 0.88 9.67
N ARG A 26 -35.41 0.32 8.47
CA ARG A 26 -36.37 -0.55 7.78
C ARG A 26 -36.65 -1.82 8.57
N ILE A 27 -35.61 -2.47 9.11
CA ILE A 27 -35.75 -3.68 9.94
C ILE A 27 -36.58 -3.36 11.19
N ALA A 28 -36.29 -2.25 11.88
CA ALA A 28 -37.04 -1.84 13.06
C ALA A 28 -38.50 -1.51 12.76
N LEU A 29 -38.80 -0.86 11.63
CA LEU A 29 -40.17 -0.59 11.23
C LEU A 29 -40.94 -1.89 10.97
N ILE A 30 -40.34 -2.84 10.22
CA ILE A 30 -40.93 -4.16 9.99
C ILE A 30 -41.15 -4.89 11.32
N PHE A 31 -40.14 -4.89 12.19
CA PHE A 31 -40.22 -5.47 13.53
C PHE A 31 -41.42 -4.91 14.30
N PHE A 32 -41.62 -3.60 14.36
CA PHE A 32 -42.77 -3.01 15.04
C PHE A 32 -44.12 -3.32 14.39
N TYR A 33 -44.20 -3.41 13.06
CA TYR A 33 -45.44 -3.86 12.42
C TYR A 33 -45.82 -5.30 12.81
N PHE A 34 -44.83 -6.18 13.02
CA PHE A 34 -45.08 -7.52 13.56
C PHE A 34 -45.54 -7.51 15.03
N HIS A 35 -45.37 -6.41 15.78
CA HIS A 35 -45.88 -6.32 17.15
C HIS A 35 -47.40 -6.16 17.22
N VAL A 36 -48.07 -5.74 16.14
CA VAL A 36 -49.53 -5.61 16.12
C VAL A 36 -50.23 -6.94 16.45
N PRO A 37 -50.00 -8.06 15.72
CA PRO A 37 -50.61 -9.33 16.09
C PRO A 37 -50.11 -9.87 17.44
N VAL A 38 -48.85 -9.59 17.82
CA VAL A 38 -48.29 -10.01 19.11
C VAL A 38 -49.02 -9.32 20.28
N PHE A 39 -49.27 -8.02 20.19
CA PHE A 39 -49.93 -7.25 21.25
C PHE A 39 -51.40 -7.67 21.39
N VAL A 40 -52.06 -7.96 20.27
CA VAL A 40 -53.41 -8.55 20.28
C VAL A 40 -53.42 -9.90 20.98
N ALA A 41 -52.43 -10.76 20.72
CA ALA A 41 -52.31 -12.06 21.38
C ALA A 41 -52.02 -11.92 22.88
N VAL A 42 -51.09 -11.04 23.28
CA VAL A 42 -50.79 -10.76 24.69
C VAL A 42 -52.04 -10.24 25.42
N ALA A 43 -52.78 -9.31 24.80
CA ALA A 43 -54.00 -8.78 25.35
C ALA A 43 -55.06 -9.89 25.58
N ALA A 44 -55.24 -10.76 24.58
CA ALA A 44 -56.15 -11.89 24.69
C ALA A 44 -55.74 -12.88 25.80
N LEU A 45 -54.44 -13.17 25.93
CA LEU A 45 -53.90 -14.06 26.97
C LEU A 45 -54.04 -13.49 28.38
N CYS A 46 -53.89 -12.18 28.54
CA CYS A 46 -54.02 -11.50 29.84
C CYS A 46 -55.47 -11.12 30.18
N GLY A 47 -56.43 -11.37 29.29
CA GLY A 47 -57.83 -10.98 29.47
C GLY A 47 -58.06 -9.47 29.38
N THR A 48 -57.15 -8.71 28.76
CA THR A 48 -57.29 -7.29 28.49
C THR A 48 -57.88 -7.04 27.09
N SER A 49 -58.11 -5.79 26.71
CA SER A 49 -58.84 -5.47 25.47
C SER A 49 -58.01 -5.70 24.20
N ALA A 50 -58.20 -6.86 23.56
CA ALA A 50 -57.63 -7.17 22.25
C ALA A 50 -58.03 -6.15 21.16
N LEU A 51 -59.22 -5.55 21.26
CA LEU A 51 -59.67 -4.50 20.36
C LEU A 51 -58.83 -3.23 20.52
N GLN A 52 -58.54 -2.81 21.75
CA GLN A 52 -57.65 -1.67 22.01
C GLN A 52 -56.24 -1.95 21.51
N ALA A 53 -55.72 -3.17 21.70
CA ALA A 53 -54.43 -3.58 21.14
C ALA A 53 -54.40 -3.49 19.60
N ALA A 54 -55.46 -3.93 18.92
CA ALA A 54 -55.56 -3.87 17.47
C ALA A 54 -55.66 -2.43 16.92
N MET A 55 -56.20 -1.48 17.70
CA MET A 55 -56.37 -0.09 17.28
C MET A 55 -55.18 0.82 17.65
N LEU A 56 -54.73 0.75 18.90
CA LEU A 56 -53.70 1.65 19.43
C LEU A 56 -52.31 1.31 18.90
N THR A 57 -52.02 0.02 18.69
CA THR A 57 -50.69 -0.40 18.22
C THR A 57 -50.39 0.15 16.80
N PRO A 58 -51.26 -0.02 15.78
CA PRO A 58 -51.04 0.62 14.48
C PRO A 58 -51.06 2.14 14.51
N LEU A 59 -51.86 2.75 15.39
CA LEU A 59 -51.93 4.20 15.54
C LEU A 59 -50.58 4.80 15.94
N VAL A 60 -49.86 4.16 16.86
CA VAL A 60 -48.50 4.58 17.25
C VAL A 60 -47.53 4.48 16.07
N LEU A 61 -47.68 3.47 15.21
CA LEU A 61 -46.83 3.28 14.03
C LEU A 61 -47.05 4.31 12.93
N VAL A 62 -48.19 5.01 12.91
CA VAL A 62 -48.44 6.08 11.93
C VAL A 62 -47.33 7.12 11.95
N GLY A 63 -46.90 7.57 13.14
CA GLY A 63 -45.82 8.55 13.27
C GLY A 63 -44.49 8.05 12.70
N ALA A 64 -44.06 6.84 13.07
CA ALA A 64 -42.84 6.23 12.56
C ALA A 64 -42.89 6.01 11.04
N THR A 65 -44.04 5.60 10.52
CA THR A 65 -44.25 5.40 9.08
C THR A 65 -44.25 6.71 8.31
N ILE A 66 -44.81 7.78 8.88
CA ILE A 66 -44.70 9.13 8.32
C ILE A 66 -43.24 9.54 8.20
N VAL A 67 -42.47 9.40 9.29
CA VAL A 67 -41.05 9.77 9.31
C VAL A 67 -40.27 8.95 8.28
N TYR A 68 -40.50 7.64 8.21
CA TYR A 68 -39.83 6.75 7.25
C TYR A 68 -40.14 7.07 5.79
N ARG A 69 -41.37 7.48 5.47
CA ARG A 69 -41.85 7.71 4.10
C ARG A 69 -41.49 9.09 3.57
N TRP A 70 -41.49 10.11 4.43
CA TRP A 70 -41.41 11.51 4.00
C TRP A 70 -40.15 12.26 4.46
N PHE A 71 -39.33 11.68 5.36
CA PHE A 71 -38.08 12.30 5.79
C PHE A 71 -36.86 11.50 5.34
N ASP A 72 -35.98 12.14 4.59
CA ASP A 72 -34.80 11.51 3.99
C ASP A 72 -33.57 11.46 4.93
N HIS A 73 -33.76 11.86 6.20
CA HIS A 73 -32.69 11.96 7.18
C HIS A 73 -32.61 10.70 8.06
N PRO A 74 -31.65 9.78 7.83
CA PRO A 74 -31.66 8.45 8.45
C PRO A 74 -31.52 8.48 9.97
N ARG A 75 -30.75 9.44 10.53
CA ARG A 75 -30.63 9.59 11.99
C ARG A 75 -31.92 10.10 12.64
N ALA A 76 -32.71 10.90 11.93
CA ALA A 76 -33.98 11.41 12.45
C ALA A 76 -34.99 10.26 12.58
N MET A 77 -34.99 9.34 11.60
CA MET A 77 -35.77 8.11 11.70
C MET A 77 -35.32 7.23 12.88
N SER A 78 -34.02 7.11 13.15
CA SER A 78 -33.55 6.35 14.33
C SER A 78 -34.00 6.98 15.66
N ILE A 79 -34.07 8.32 15.73
CA ILE A 79 -34.64 9.02 16.89
C ILE A 79 -36.14 8.74 17.02
N ALA A 80 -36.89 8.78 15.90
CA ALA A 80 -38.31 8.43 15.89
C ALA A 80 -38.55 6.98 16.33
N VAL A 81 -37.70 6.04 15.90
CA VAL A 81 -37.69 4.64 16.38
C VAL A 81 -37.50 4.57 17.89
N GLY A 82 -36.58 5.36 18.46
CA GLY A 82 -36.37 5.43 19.91
C GLY A 82 -37.60 5.93 20.68
N PHE A 83 -38.31 6.93 20.15
CA PHE A 83 -39.58 7.38 20.72
C PHE A 83 -40.67 6.29 20.60
N THR A 84 -40.87 5.75 19.40
CA THR A 84 -41.88 4.72 19.12
C THR A 84 -41.68 3.47 19.97
N ALA A 85 -40.43 3.03 20.16
CA ALA A 85 -40.05 1.93 21.04
C ALA A 85 -40.68 2.05 22.44
N MET A 86 -40.59 3.23 23.05
CA MET A 86 -41.06 3.44 24.43
C MET A 86 -42.58 3.51 24.50
N VAL A 87 -43.23 4.13 23.52
CA VAL A 87 -44.70 4.14 23.45
C VAL A 87 -45.24 2.72 23.25
N MET A 88 -44.58 1.91 22.41
CA MET A 88 -44.91 0.49 22.23
C MET A 88 -44.70 -0.31 23.52
N GLY A 89 -43.63 -0.03 24.28
CA GLY A 89 -43.43 -0.64 25.60
C GLY A 89 -44.54 -0.31 26.60
N GLY A 90 -44.98 0.94 26.63
CA GLY A 90 -46.11 1.36 27.46
C GLY A 90 -47.42 0.65 27.11
N LEU A 91 -47.72 0.52 25.82
CA LEU A 91 -48.86 -0.26 25.35
C LEU A 91 -48.74 -1.73 25.73
N LEU A 92 -47.56 -2.34 25.57
CA LEU A 92 -47.35 -3.74 25.91
C LEU A 92 -47.56 -4.01 27.40
N VAL A 93 -47.05 -3.13 28.27
CA VAL A 93 -47.29 -3.18 29.71
C VAL A 93 -48.78 -3.05 30.03
N HIS A 94 -49.47 -2.12 29.37
CA HIS A 94 -50.91 -1.93 29.55
C HIS A 94 -51.72 -3.17 29.15
N PHE A 95 -51.40 -3.79 28.01
CA PHE A 95 -52.06 -5.01 27.56
C PHE A 95 -51.68 -6.24 28.39
N GLY A 96 -50.48 -6.25 28.96
CA GLY A 96 -49.99 -7.30 29.86
C GLY A 96 -50.53 -7.20 31.29
N GLN A 97 -51.43 -6.25 31.58
CA GLN A 97 -51.98 -6.03 32.93
C GLN A 97 -52.46 -7.32 33.59
N GLY A 98 -52.16 -7.46 34.88
CA GLY A 98 -52.43 -8.68 35.64
C GLY A 98 -51.23 -9.61 35.66
N PRO A 99 -51.28 -10.79 35.01
CA PRO A 99 -50.31 -11.86 35.22
C PRO A 99 -48.94 -11.64 34.56
N MET A 100 -48.85 -10.79 33.52
CA MET A 100 -47.62 -10.60 32.74
C MET A 100 -47.08 -9.17 32.81
N GLN A 101 -47.65 -8.33 33.69
CA GLN A 101 -47.41 -6.89 33.64
C GLN A 101 -45.95 -6.56 33.91
N ILE A 102 -45.33 -7.20 34.90
CA ILE A 102 -43.93 -6.99 35.27
C ILE A 102 -43.00 -7.51 34.16
N GLU A 103 -43.30 -8.68 33.60
CA GLU A 103 -42.52 -9.28 32.52
C GLU A 103 -42.52 -8.38 31.28
N MET A 104 -43.66 -7.77 30.96
CA MET A 104 -43.76 -6.80 29.87
C MET A 104 -42.95 -5.52 30.12
N HIS A 105 -42.65 -5.14 31.38
CA HIS A 105 -41.78 -3.99 31.65
C HIS A 105 -40.33 -4.22 31.22
N PHE A 106 -39.85 -5.48 31.20
CA PHE A 106 -38.50 -5.78 30.73
C PHE A 106 -38.30 -5.40 29.25
N TYR A 107 -39.40 -5.25 28.49
CA TYR A 107 -39.36 -4.78 27.12
C TYR A 107 -38.72 -3.40 26.97
N PHE A 108 -38.89 -2.49 27.94
CA PHE A 108 -38.23 -1.18 27.93
C PHE A 108 -36.70 -1.32 27.93
N PHE A 109 -36.16 -2.13 28.84
CA PHE A 109 -34.73 -2.41 28.95
C PHE A 109 -34.20 -3.02 27.65
N VAL A 110 -34.87 -4.08 27.17
CA VAL A 110 -34.49 -4.74 25.91
C VAL A 110 -34.44 -3.76 24.74
N LEU A 111 -35.44 -2.89 24.60
CA LEU A 111 -35.44 -1.92 23.50
C LEU A 111 -34.38 -0.83 23.68
N ILE A 112 -34.14 -0.32 24.89
CA ILE A 112 -33.06 0.66 25.14
C ILE A 112 -31.70 0.06 24.75
N ALA A 113 -31.43 -1.18 25.13
CA ALA A 113 -30.20 -1.87 24.75
C ALA A 113 -30.10 -2.09 23.23
N LEU A 114 -31.18 -2.54 22.57
CA LEU A 114 -31.19 -2.76 21.12
C LEU A 114 -31.01 -1.49 20.30
N LEU A 115 -31.41 -0.33 20.83
CA LEU A 115 -31.18 0.97 20.16
C LEU A 115 -29.69 1.28 19.98
N ALA A 116 -28.79 0.64 20.72
CA ALA A 116 -27.34 0.81 20.53
C ALA A 116 -26.86 0.40 19.13
N VAL A 117 -27.55 -0.53 18.46
CA VAL A 117 -27.24 -0.98 17.10
C VAL A 117 -27.33 0.15 16.09
N PHE A 118 -28.14 1.19 16.35
CA PHE A 118 -28.22 2.34 15.44
C PHE A 118 -26.97 3.23 15.48
N GLY A 119 -26.05 3.03 16.44
CA GLY A 119 -24.89 3.90 16.56
C GLY A 119 -25.25 5.38 16.77
N ASN A 120 -26.46 5.67 17.27
CA ASN A 120 -26.97 7.02 17.42
C ASN A 120 -27.38 7.28 18.88
N PRO A 121 -26.51 7.89 19.69
CA PRO A 121 -26.80 8.20 21.10
C PRO A 121 -28.10 9.01 21.30
N ALA A 122 -28.46 9.87 20.35
CA ALA A 122 -29.68 10.68 20.44
C ALA A 122 -30.95 9.82 20.43
N ALA A 123 -30.95 8.66 19.77
CA ALA A 123 -32.08 7.74 19.78
C ALA A 123 -32.32 7.14 21.19
N ILE A 124 -31.23 6.78 21.89
CA ILE A 124 -31.30 6.24 23.25
C ILE A 124 -31.69 7.33 24.24
N VAL A 125 -31.11 8.53 24.14
CA VAL A 125 -31.50 9.66 25.00
C VAL A 125 -32.98 10.00 24.83
N THR A 126 -33.47 10.00 23.59
CA THR A 126 -34.90 10.22 23.30
C THR A 126 -35.76 9.11 23.91
N ALA A 127 -35.34 7.86 23.79
CA ALA A 127 -36.04 6.73 24.41
C ALA A 127 -36.09 6.87 25.95
N ALA A 128 -34.94 7.07 26.59
CA ALA A 128 -34.87 7.26 28.04
C ALA A 128 -35.75 8.43 28.54
N ALA A 129 -35.69 9.58 27.84
CA ALA A 129 -36.54 10.73 28.16
C ALA A 129 -38.03 10.41 27.98
N THR A 130 -38.39 9.71 26.91
CA THR A 130 -39.77 9.29 26.64
C THR A 130 -40.27 8.32 27.72
N ALA A 131 -39.44 7.35 28.14
CA ALA A 131 -39.77 6.42 29.20
C ALA A 131 -40.02 7.15 30.53
N VAL A 132 -39.16 8.10 30.90
CA VAL A 132 -39.31 8.91 32.13
C VAL A 132 -40.63 9.70 32.09
N VAL A 133 -40.89 10.42 31.00
CA VAL A 133 -42.13 11.21 30.85
C VAL A 133 -43.35 10.29 30.89
N HIS A 134 -43.31 9.17 30.17
CA HIS A 134 -44.38 8.18 30.13
C HIS A 134 -44.71 7.64 31.52
N HIS A 135 -43.70 7.15 32.26
CA HIS A 135 -43.91 6.57 33.58
C HIS A 135 -44.37 7.62 34.59
N LEU A 136 -43.83 8.84 34.54
CA LEU A 136 -44.27 9.93 35.41
C LEU A 136 -45.74 10.30 35.14
N VAL A 137 -46.12 10.49 33.87
CA VAL A 137 -47.48 10.85 33.49
C VAL A 137 -48.46 9.74 33.85
N LEU A 138 -48.15 8.48 33.53
CA LEU A 138 -49.03 7.36 33.87
C LEU A 138 -49.08 7.11 35.37
N TRP A 139 -47.99 7.30 36.12
CA TRP A 139 -48.04 7.19 37.58
C TRP A 139 -49.02 8.19 38.21
N LEU A 140 -49.14 9.40 37.63
CA LEU A 140 -50.09 10.43 38.10
C LEU A 140 -51.53 10.18 37.64
N VAL A 141 -51.74 9.67 36.43
CA VAL A 141 -53.07 9.64 35.78
C VAL A 141 -53.68 8.24 35.70
N LEU A 142 -52.86 7.20 35.53
CA LEU A 142 -53.28 5.81 35.38
C LEU A 142 -52.24 4.83 35.98
N PRO A 143 -52.04 4.84 37.32
CA PRO A 143 -50.94 4.12 37.97
C PRO A 143 -51.00 2.61 37.80
N SER A 144 -52.19 2.04 37.61
CA SER A 144 -52.40 0.61 37.32
C SER A 144 -51.76 0.17 36.00
N SER A 145 -51.47 1.11 35.10
CA SER A 145 -50.76 0.84 33.84
C SER A 145 -49.24 0.95 33.97
N VAL A 146 -48.73 1.15 35.20
CA VAL A 146 -47.30 1.16 35.53
C VAL A 146 -47.01 0.04 36.54
N PHE A 147 -47.73 -0.05 37.64
CA PHE A 147 -47.53 -1.12 38.61
C PHE A 147 -48.80 -1.94 38.82
N ASN A 148 -48.65 -3.25 39.03
CA ASN A 148 -49.74 -4.15 39.45
C ASN A 148 -49.92 -4.20 40.98
N TYR A 149 -49.18 -3.37 41.74
CA TYR A 149 -49.26 -3.22 43.19
C TYR A 149 -48.96 -1.78 43.60
N GLU A 150 -49.17 -1.46 44.88
CA GLU A 150 -48.78 -0.17 45.46
C GLU A 150 -47.26 -0.08 45.60
N ALA A 151 -46.60 0.50 44.61
CA ALA A 151 -45.14 0.62 44.61
C ALA A 151 -44.65 1.66 45.63
N SER A 152 -43.67 1.25 46.45
CA SER A 152 -42.96 2.18 47.32
C SER A 152 -42.09 3.15 46.51
N ILE A 153 -41.84 4.35 47.04
CA ILE A 153 -40.94 5.31 46.40
C ILE A 153 -39.53 4.73 46.17
N TRP A 154 -39.06 3.85 47.05
CA TRP A 154 -37.74 3.21 46.93
C TRP A 154 -37.67 2.24 45.75
N THR A 155 -38.76 1.52 45.47
CA THR A 155 -38.87 0.66 44.28
C THR A 155 -38.70 1.48 43.00
N VAL A 156 -39.38 2.64 42.93
CA VAL A 156 -39.29 3.55 41.78
C VAL A 156 -37.88 4.11 41.63
N VAL A 157 -37.24 4.51 42.74
CA VAL A 157 -35.86 5.02 42.73
C VAL A 157 -34.88 3.97 42.24
N VAL A 158 -34.94 2.74 42.76
CA VAL A 158 -34.05 1.65 42.34
C VAL A 158 -34.27 1.31 40.87
N HIS A 159 -35.52 1.24 40.41
CA HIS A 159 -35.85 1.00 39.02
C HIS A 159 -35.30 2.10 38.09
N ALA A 160 -35.46 3.37 38.48
CA ALA A 160 -34.93 4.51 37.74
C ALA A 160 -33.39 4.48 37.66
N VAL A 161 -32.71 4.04 38.72
CA VAL A 161 -31.25 3.86 38.72
C VAL A 161 -30.83 2.79 37.70
N PHE A 162 -31.54 1.67 37.61
CA PHE A 162 -31.22 0.64 36.61
C PHE A 162 -31.38 1.14 35.18
N VAL A 163 -32.50 1.79 34.85
CA VAL A 163 -32.73 2.39 33.52
C VAL A 163 -31.68 3.45 33.21
N PHE A 164 -31.28 4.26 34.20
CA PHE A 164 -30.23 5.26 34.02
C PHE A 164 -28.89 4.62 33.70
N LEU A 165 -28.45 3.62 34.47
CA LEU A 165 -27.18 2.92 34.24
C LEU A 165 -27.17 2.20 32.89
N GLU A 166 -28.25 1.53 32.53
CA GLU A 166 -28.41 0.90 31.23
C GLU A 166 -28.33 1.93 30.10
N SER A 167 -29.05 3.05 30.20
CA SER A 167 -29.04 4.09 29.18
C SER A 167 -27.65 4.68 28.98
N VAL A 168 -26.88 4.88 30.05
CA VAL A 168 -25.48 5.32 29.97
C VAL A 168 -24.61 4.29 29.24
N ALA A 169 -24.75 3.01 29.57
CA ALA A 169 -24.00 1.94 28.91
C ALA A 169 -24.39 1.83 27.43
N ALA A 170 -25.68 1.86 27.10
CA ALA A 170 -26.18 1.83 25.72
C ALA A 170 -25.68 3.03 24.92
N VAL A 171 -25.68 4.24 25.48
CA VAL A 171 -25.12 5.44 24.86
C VAL A 171 -23.64 5.27 24.56
N PHE A 172 -22.87 4.74 25.51
CA PHE A 172 -21.45 4.45 25.32
C PHE A 172 -21.22 3.45 24.19
N VAL A 173 -21.98 2.35 24.18
CA VAL A 173 -21.89 1.32 23.11
C VAL A 173 -22.27 1.92 21.75
N ALA A 174 -23.37 2.66 21.67
CA ALA A 174 -23.80 3.31 20.43
C ALA A 174 -22.73 4.27 19.89
N ARG A 175 -22.13 5.07 20.78
CA ARG A 175 -21.08 6.00 20.38
C ARG A 175 -19.80 5.28 19.96
N SER A 176 -19.40 4.23 20.69
CA SER A 176 -18.26 3.39 20.32
C SER A 176 -18.47 2.70 18.98
N PHE A 177 -19.67 2.17 18.72
CA PHE A 177 -20.02 1.56 17.44
C PHE A 177 -19.97 2.60 16.30
N PHE A 178 -20.49 3.81 16.54
CA PHE A 178 -20.36 4.90 15.58
C PHE A 178 -18.90 5.19 15.26
N ASP A 179 -18.05 5.39 16.27
CA ASP A 179 -16.66 5.78 16.06
C ASP A 179 -15.83 4.66 15.39
N ASN A 180 -16.02 3.40 15.80
CA ASN A 180 -15.19 2.28 15.39
C ASN A 180 -15.67 1.57 14.12
N VAL A 181 -16.96 1.60 13.80
CA VAL A 181 -17.53 0.87 12.65
C VAL A 181 -17.99 1.84 11.56
N ILE A 182 -18.70 2.91 11.95
CA ILE A 182 -19.29 3.85 10.99
C ILE A 182 -18.29 4.97 10.63
N GLY A 183 -17.49 5.43 11.60
CA GLY A 183 -16.55 6.53 11.47
C GLY A 183 -15.18 6.14 10.93
N LEU A 184 -14.87 4.83 10.85
CA LEU A 184 -13.56 4.31 10.45
C LEU A 184 -13.21 4.61 8.98
N GLU A 185 -14.20 4.84 8.12
CA GLU A 185 -13.97 5.27 6.72
C GLU A 185 -13.11 6.55 6.64
N ARG A 186 -13.24 7.47 7.60
CA ARG A 186 -12.39 8.67 7.68
C ARG A 186 -10.92 8.33 7.89
N ILE A 187 -10.63 7.26 8.61
CA ILE A 187 -9.27 6.84 8.97
C ILE A 187 -8.66 6.04 7.82
N VAL A 188 -9.44 5.14 7.20
CA VAL A 188 -8.96 4.32 6.09
C VAL A 188 -8.67 5.18 4.85
N ALA A 189 -9.60 6.08 4.48
CA ALA A 189 -9.40 6.96 3.32
C ALA A 189 -8.22 7.93 3.49
N ALA A 190 -8.01 8.45 4.70
CA ALA A 190 -6.87 9.31 5.00
C ALA A 190 -5.54 8.55 4.94
N ARG A 191 -5.51 7.30 5.42
CA ARG A 191 -4.30 6.45 5.41
C ARG A 191 -3.93 5.97 4.01
N THR A 192 -4.91 5.62 3.18
CA THR A 192 -4.67 5.28 1.76
C THR A 192 -4.12 6.49 1.00
N ALA A 193 -4.69 7.68 1.19
CA ALA A 193 -4.20 8.90 0.54
C ALA A 193 -2.77 9.28 0.98
N GLU A 194 -2.40 9.01 2.23
CA GLU A 194 -1.04 9.24 2.72
C GLU A 194 -0.02 8.24 2.14
N ILE A 195 -0.39 6.96 2.01
CA ILE A 195 0.45 5.93 1.38
C ILE A 195 0.69 6.29 -0.10
N ASP A 196 -0.37 6.64 -0.83
CA ASP A 196 -0.26 7.04 -2.25
C ASP A 196 0.58 8.30 -2.44
N ARG A 197 0.52 9.24 -1.48
CA ARG A 197 1.37 10.44 -1.52
C ARG A 197 2.84 10.08 -1.28
N ARG A 198 3.15 9.23 -0.30
CA ARG A 198 4.53 8.77 -0.05
C ARG A 198 5.10 8.00 -1.23
N ALA A 199 4.30 7.17 -1.89
CA ALA A 199 4.71 6.46 -3.11
C ALA A 199 5.07 7.45 -4.25
N ARG A 200 4.25 8.49 -4.45
CA ARG A 200 4.53 9.54 -5.44
C ARG A 200 5.73 10.41 -5.08
N ASP A 201 5.86 10.81 -3.82
CA ASP A 201 6.98 11.62 -3.35
C ASP A 201 8.31 10.85 -3.53
N MET A 202 8.32 9.54 -3.25
CA MET A 202 9.48 8.68 -3.48
C MET A 202 9.83 8.57 -4.98
N ALA A 203 8.83 8.40 -5.84
CA ALA A 203 9.04 8.39 -7.30
C ALA A 203 9.63 9.71 -7.83
N LEU A 204 9.17 10.86 -7.30
CA LEU A 204 9.68 12.18 -7.69
C LEU A 204 11.11 12.45 -7.22
N VAL A 205 11.49 11.94 -6.04
CA VAL A 205 12.88 12.02 -5.57
C VAL A 205 13.79 11.20 -6.48
N LEU A 206 13.36 10.00 -6.87
CA LEU A 206 14.13 9.11 -7.74
C LEU A 206 14.25 9.63 -9.18
N ASP A 207 13.21 10.30 -9.73
CA ASP A 207 13.25 10.84 -11.10
C ASP A 207 14.13 12.09 -11.25
N ASN A 208 14.42 12.83 -10.17
CA ASN A 208 15.19 14.07 -10.24
C ASN A 208 16.72 13.89 -10.21
N VAL A 209 17.24 12.71 -9.85
CA VAL A 209 18.70 12.50 -9.69
C VAL A 209 19.38 12.05 -10.99
N GLY A 210 18.61 11.80 -12.07
CA GLY A 210 19.18 11.32 -13.33
C GLY A 210 19.85 9.95 -13.21
N GLN A 211 19.53 9.19 -12.15
CA GLN A 211 19.97 7.83 -11.90
C GLN A 211 18.76 6.89 -11.93
N GLY A 212 18.97 5.68 -12.45
CA GLY A 212 17.97 4.62 -12.43
C GLY A 212 17.97 3.90 -11.09
N PHE A 213 16.79 3.66 -10.53
CA PHE A 213 16.65 2.87 -9.31
C PHE A 213 15.69 1.71 -9.54
N VAL A 214 16.11 0.51 -9.13
CA VAL A 214 15.27 -0.70 -9.13
C VAL A 214 15.63 -1.55 -7.92
N THR A 215 14.64 -2.25 -7.38
CA THR A 215 14.87 -3.28 -6.36
C THR A 215 14.57 -4.64 -6.96
N VAL A 216 15.37 -5.64 -6.62
CA VAL A 216 15.13 -7.05 -6.98
C VAL A 216 14.95 -7.91 -5.74
N ASP A 217 14.15 -8.96 -5.86
CA ASP A 217 13.99 -10.00 -4.83
C ASP A 217 15.06 -11.10 -4.95
N ALA A 218 14.94 -12.14 -4.11
CA ALA A 218 15.88 -13.27 -4.07
C ALA A 218 15.91 -14.10 -5.38
N ASP A 219 14.84 -14.02 -6.18
CA ASP A 219 14.76 -14.67 -7.49
C ASP A 219 15.24 -13.75 -8.62
N GLY A 220 15.72 -12.54 -8.30
CA GLY A 220 16.17 -11.54 -9.27
C GLY A 220 15.03 -10.80 -9.98
N ARG A 221 13.78 -10.91 -9.48
CA ARG A 221 12.62 -10.24 -10.06
C ARG A 221 12.53 -8.80 -9.57
N MET A 222 12.28 -7.90 -10.50
CA MET A 222 12.19 -6.47 -10.23
C MET A 222 10.88 -6.08 -9.55
N SER A 223 10.96 -5.07 -8.69
CA SER A 223 9.81 -4.38 -8.12
C SER A 223 8.97 -3.65 -9.19
N THR A 224 7.69 -3.47 -8.87
CA THR A 224 6.77 -2.64 -9.66
C THR A 224 7.18 -1.17 -9.63
N GLU A 225 7.62 -0.70 -8.47
CA GLU A 225 8.12 0.64 -8.21
C GLU A 225 9.60 0.71 -8.65
N ARG A 226 9.85 1.40 -9.78
CA ARG A 226 11.19 1.63 -10.34
C ARG A 226 11.24 2.99 -11.05
N SER A 227 12.43 3.58 -11.17
CA SER A 227 12.59 4.88 -11.82
C SER A 227 12.17 4.83 -13.29
N ALA A 228 11.47 5.86 -13.76
CA ALA A 228 11.04 5.94 -15.16
C ALA A 228 12.23 6.04 -16.13
N ILE A 229 13.36 6.55 -15.66
CA ILE A 229 14.59 6.69 -16.46
C ILE A 229 15.18 5.34 -16.90
N LEU A 230 14.98 4.27 -16.12
CA LEU A 230 15.40 2.92 -16.52
C LEU A 230 14.71 2.48 -17.81
N ALA A 231 13.43 2.82 -17.98
CA ALA A 231 12.70 2.50 -19.20
C ALA A 231 13.22 3.30 -20.42
N ARG A 232 13.80 4.48 -20.19
CA ARG A 232 14.43 5.30 -21.23
C ARG A 232 15.81 4.79 -21.63
N TRP A 233 16.57 4.26 -20.68
CA TRP A 233 17.93 3.76 -20.92
C TRP A 233 17.96 2.32 -21.42
N LEU A 234 17.17 1.44 -20.79
CA LEU A 234 17.20 -0.01 -21.02
C LEU A 234 16.03 -0.51 -21.89
N GLY A 235 15.05 0.34 -22.16
CA GLY A 235 13.83 -0.01 -22.89
C GLY A 235 12.69 -0.51 -22.00
N ALA A 236 11.65 -1.09 -22.61
CA ALA A 236 10.50 -1.61 -21.87
C ALA A 236 10.90 -2.81 -20.99
N ALA A 237 10.25 -2.96 -19.83
CA ALA A 237 10.54 -4.06 -18.92
C ALA A 237 10.27 -5.43 -19.56
N PRO A 238 11.21 -6.39 -19.43
CA PRO A 238 11.01 -7.76 -19.88
C PRO A 238 9.75 -8.38 -19.29
N ALA A 239 9.05 -9.19 -20.08
CA ALA A 239 7.84 -9.88 -19.63
C ALA A 239 8.10 -10.90 -18.50
N SER A 240 9.34 -11.40 -18.40
CA SER A 240 9.83 -12.25 -17.31
C SER A 240 9.85 -11.54 -15.96
N GLY A 241 10.00 -10.21 -15.96
CA GLY A 241 10.21 -9.39 -14.78
C GLY A 241 11.60 -9.48 -14.16
N LEU A 242 12.56 -10.20 -14.79
CA LEU A 242 13.92 -10.36 -14.26
C LEU A 242 14.82 -9.20 -14.68
N PHE A 243 15.70 -8.75 -13.78
CA PHE A 243 16.67 -7.71 -14.10
C PHE A 243 17.76 -8.22 -15.06
N ALA A 244 18.17 -9.48 -14.93
CA ALA A 244 19.17 -10.10 -15.80
C ALA A 244 18.79 -10.03 -17.29
N ASP A 245 17.51 -10.11 -17.62
CA ASP A 245 17.02 -10.03 -19.00
C ASP A 245 17.22 -8.63 -19.62
N TYR A 246 17.28 -7.56 -18.81
CA TYR A 246 17.70 -6.26 -19.32
C TYR A 246 19.17 -6.26 -19.74
N LEU A 247 20.03 -6.94 -18.97
CA LEU A 247 21.46 -7.04 -19.24
C LEU A 247 21.71 -7.93 -20.46
N ALA A 248 21.01 -9.07 -20.54
CA ALA A 248 21.17 -10.08 -21.58
C ALA A 248 20.86 -9.56 -22.99
N ALA A 249 20.00 -8.53 -23.09
CA ALA A 249 19.70 -7.88 -24.35
C ALA A 249 20.93 -7.21 -25.00
N SER A 250 21.97 -6.91 -24.23
CA SER A 250 23.19 -6.24 -24.71
C SER A 250 24.45 -7.07 -24.50
N ASP A 251 24.56 -7.73 -23.35
CA ASP A 251 25.74 -8.50 -22.96
C ASP A 251 25.32 -9.74 -22.15
N ALA A 252 25.45 -10.92 -22.77
CA ALA A 252 25.09 -12.19 -22.17
C ALA A 252 26.03 -12.58 -21.02
N ASN A 253 27.31 -12.19 -21.07
CA ASN A 253 28.28 -12.48 -20.02
C ASN A 253 27.99 -11.63 -18.78
N LEU A 254 27.65 -10.36 -18.98
CA LEU A 254 27.20 -9.46 -17.92
C LEU A 254 25.96 -9.99 -17.21
N ALA A 255 24.97 -10.47 -17.98
CA ALA A 255 23.76 -11.06 -17.43
C ALA A 255 24.04 -12.32 -16.61
N ALA A 256 24.84 -13.24 -17.15
CA ALA A 256 25.22 -14.47 -16.46
C ALA A 256 26.01 -14.20 -15.16
N ALA A 257 26.93 -13.23 -15.19
CA ALA A 257 27.67 -12.80 -14.00
C ALA A 257 26.73 -12.23 -12.93
N PHE A 258 25.76 -11.42 -13.32
CA PHE A 258 24.76 -10.89 -12.41
C PHE A 258 23.88 -12.00 -11.81
N GLU A 259 23.35 -12.92 -12.62
CA GLU A 259 22.52 -14.04 -12.14
C GLU A 259 23.26 -14.91 -11.13
N LEU A 260 24.51 -15.28 -11.43
CA LEU A 260 25.33 -16.06 -10.53
C LEU A 260 25.58 -15.33 -9.20
N GLY A 261 25.84 -14.01 -9.27
CA GLY A 261 26.03 -13.18 -8.08
C GLY A 261 24.78 -13.06 -7.21
N ILE A 262 23.59 -12.95 -7.82
CA ILE A 262 22.31 -12.96 -7.09
C ILE A 262 22.12 -14.29 -6.36
N VAL A 263 22.31 -15.42 -7.05
CA VAL A 263 22.18 -16.75 -6.43
C VAL A 263 23.14 -16.90 -5.24
N GLN A 264 24.39 -16.45 -5.37
CA GLN A 264 25.38 -16.50 -4.29
C GLN A 264 25.01 -15.60 -3.11
N LEU A 265 24.53 -14.37 -3.38
CA LEU A 265 24.15 -13.40 -2.36
C LEU A 265 23.02 -13.96 -1.45
N PHE A 266 22.00 -14.56 -2.04
CA PHE A 266 20.85 -15.07 -1.29
C PHE A 266 21.03 -16.51 -0.77
N ALA A 267 22.06 -17.23 -1.21
CA ALA A 267 22.38 -18.56 -0.66
C ALA A 267 22.87 -18.52 0.79
N GLY A 268 23.35 -17.37 1.28
CA GLY A 268 23.81 -17.20 2.66
C GLY A 268 25.08 -17.97 3.03
N VAL A 269 25.87 -18.38 2.04
CA VAL A 269 27.09 -19.18 2.26
C VAL A 269 28.33 -18.31 2.47
N MET A 270 28.39 -17.14 1.82
CA MET A 270 29.51 -16.20 1.89
C MET A 270 29.06 -14.87 2.53
N PRO A 271 29.99 -14.11 3.13
CA PRO A 271 29.73 -12.74 3.58
C PRO A 271 29.15 -11.85 2.47
N VAL A 272 28.14 -11.06 2.81
CA VAL A 272 27.41 -10.19 1.87
C VAL A 272 28.37 -9.26 1.12
N GLU A 273 29.36 -8.68 1.80
CA GLU A 273 30.33 -7.77 1.20
C GLU A 273 31.16 -8.44 0.10
N LEU A 274 31.47 -9.73 0.26
CA LEU A 274 32.20 -10.50 -0.74
C LEU A 274 31.32 -10.88 -1.94
N CYS A 275 30.04 -11.17 -1.69
CA CYS A 275 29.08 -11.41 -2.78
C CYS A 275 28.86 -10.12 -3.60
N LEU A 276 28.70 -8.97 -2.94
CA LEU A 276 28.53 -7.69 -3.61
C LEU A 276 29.77 -7.29 -4.43
N GLY A 277 30.98 -7.57 -3.93
CA GLY A 277 32.22 -7.31 -4.66
C GLY A 277 32.43 -8.18 -5.90
N GLN A 278 31.65 -9.26 -6.06
CA GLN A 278 31.68 -10.14 -7.24
C GLN A 278 30.62 -9.77 -8.29
N LEU A 279 29.64 -8.92 -7.93
CA LEU A 279 28.66 -8.44 -8.89
C LEU A 279 29.30 -7.47 -9.89
N PRO A 280 28.80 -7.42 -11.14
CA PRO A 280 29.36 -6.54 -12.14
C PRO A 280 29.11 -5.07 -11.80
N VAL A 281 30.17 -4.27 -11.71
CA VAL A 281 30.09 -2.85 -11.30
C VAL A 281 29.92 -1.92 -12.51
N ARG A 282 30.39 -2.31 -13.69
CA ARG A 282 30.26 -1.55 -14.94
C ARG A 282 29.85 -2.48 -16.08
N GLY A 283 29.11 -1.96 -17.04
CA GLY A 283 28.74 -2.69 -18.25
C GLY A 283 28.10 -1.76 -19.29
N THR A 284 28.10 -2.21 -20.54
CA THR A 284 27.45 -1.47 -21.64
C THR A 284 26.09 -2.09 -21.93
N VAL A 285 25.02 -1.32 -21.75
CA VAL A 285 23.66 -1.79 -22.00
C VAL A 285 22.97 -0.82 -22.96
N ALA A 286 22.38 -1.35 -24.03
CA ALA A 286 21.79 -0.60 -25.14
C ALA A 286 22.74 0.46 -25.72
N GLY A 287 24.05 0.14 -25.79
CA GLY A 287 25.10 1.04 -26.29
C GLY A 287 25.47 2.18 -25.34
N ARG A 288 24.99 2.16 -24.08
CA ARG A 288 25.34 3.15 -23.06
C ARG A 288 26.24 2.53 -22.01
N PRO A 289 27.36 3.18 -21.62
CA PRO A 289 28.16 2.73 -20.50
C PRO A 289 27.43 3.08 -19.20
N LEU A 290 27.17 2.06 -18.38
CA LEU A 290 26.46 2.17 -17.12
C LEU A 290 27.32 1.68 -15.96
N ARG A 291 27.15 2.31 -14.80
CA ARG A 291 27.64 1.81 -13.51
C ARG A 291 26.47 1.26 -12.70
N PHE A 292 26.70 0.15 -12.01
CA PHE A 292 25.76 -0.48 -11.10
C PHE A 292 26.30 -0.43 -9.68
N ASP A 293 25.55 0.19 -8.78
CA ASP A 293 25.84 0.27 -7.35
C ASP A 293 24.79 -0.54 -6.59
N TYR A 294 25.24 -1.45 -5.72
CA TYR A 294 24.40 -2.46 -5.07
C TYR A 294 24.28 -2.23 -3.57
N GLN A 295 23.05 -2.23 -3.05
CA GLN A 295 22.77 -2.08 -1.63
C GLN A 295 21.82 -3.18 -1.14
N PRO A 296 22.24 -4.07 -0.21
CA PRO A 296 21.37 -5.11 0.31
C PRO A 296 20.25 -4.50 1.15
N LEU A 297 19.07 -5.12 1.12
CA LEU A 297 17.90 -4.71 1.89
C LEU A 297 17.59 -5.74 2.98
N GLY A 298 17.28 -5.27 4.18
CA GLY A 298 16.97 -6.09 5.35
C GLY A 298 18.09 -6.09 6.39
N ASP A 299 17.72 -6.39 7.65
CA ASP A 299 18.61 -6.32 8.81
C ASP A 299 19.18 -7.69 9.23
N GLY A 300 18.93 -8.75 8.45
CA GLY A 300 19.39 -10.11 8.71
C GLY A 300 20.73 -10.45 8.04
N GLU A 301 21.31 -11.60 8.38
CA GLU A 301 22.55 -12.12 7.74
C GLU A 301 22.34 -12.41 6.24
N ILE A 302 21.12 -12.78 5.84
CA ILE A 302 20.73 -12.94 4.44
C ILE A 302 19.79 -11.77 4.09
N PRO A 303 20.12 -10.97 3.07
CA PRO A 303 19.26 -9.89 2.61
C PRO A 303 17.88 -10.41 2.17
N THR A 304 16.84 -9.60 2.34
CA THR A 304 15.50 -9.88 1.81
C THR A 304 15.30 -9.38 0.37
N GLY A 305 16.23 -8.56 -0.12
CA GLY A 305 16.24 -8.03 -1.47
C GLY A 305 17.52 -7.24 -1.74
N LEU A 306 17.67 -6.75 -2.97
CA LEU A 306 18.82 -5.98 -3.41
C LEU A 306 18.35 -4.72 -4.14
N SER A 307 18.79 -3.56 -3.66
CA SER A 307 18.62 -2.30 -4.36
C SER A 307 19.77 -2.08 -5.33
N ILE A 308 19.44 -1.68 -6.56
CA ILE A 308 20.37 -1.43 -7.65
C ILE A 308 20.19 0.00 -8.11
N VAL A 309 21.26 0.79 -8.00
CA VAL A 309 21.35 2.12 -8.58
C VAL A 309 22.16 2.03 -9.87
N VAL A 310 21.54 2.47 -10.96
CA VAL A 310 22.12 2.50 -12.30
C VAL A 310 22.48 3.94 -12.63
N SER A 311 23.72 4.19 -13.01
CA SER A 311 24.20 5.53 -13.39
C SER A 311 24.70 5.52 -14.83
N ASP A 312 24.29 6.51 -15.63
CA ASP A 312 24.88 6.77 -16.95
C ASP A 312 26.27 7.42 -16.74
N ILE A 313 27.32 6.73 -17.17
CA ILE A 313 28.71 7.16 -17.01
C ILE A 313 29.33 7.58 -18.36
N THR A 314 28.52 7.93 -19.35
CA THR A 314 28.99 8.34 -20.69
C THR A 314 30.01 9.48 -20.62
N GLU A 315 29.74 10.51 -19.81
CA GLU A 315 30.66 11.64 -19.65
C GLU A 315 31.95 11.24 -18.91
N GLU A 316 31.87 10.31 -17.96
CA GLU A 316 33.03 9.82 -17.22
C GLU A 316 33.97 9.04 -18.15
N VAL A 317 33.41 8.12 -18.95
CA VAL A 317 34.17 7.32 -19.93
C VAL A 317 34.77 8.21 -21.01
N ALA A 318 34.01 9.17 -21.56
CA ALA A 318 34.54 10.10 -22.55
C ALA A 318 35.70 10.95 -22.00
N ARG A 319 35.63 11.36 -20.73
CA ARG A 319 36.71 12.09 -20.07
C ARG A 319 37.94 11.21 -19.84
N GLU A 320 37.74 9.97 -19.42
CA GLU A 320 38.83 9.00 -19.25
C GLU A 320 39.57 8.76 -20.58
N GLN A 321 38.83 8.59 -21.67
CA GLN A 321 39.41 8.43 -23.01
C GLN A 321 40.20 9.66 -23.47
N ALA A 322 39.65 10.87 -23.28
CA ALA A 322 40.34 12.11 -23.63
C ALA A 322 41.62 12.33 -22.80
N ASP A 323 41.64 11.88 -21.54
CA ASP A 323 42.83 11.92 -20.70
C ASP A 323 43.91 10.94 -21.16
N ILE A 324 43.53 9.74 -21.64
CA ILE A 324 44.45 8.78 -22.26
C ILE A 324 45.06 9.39 -23.52
N GLU A 325 44.24 9.90 -24.44
CA GLU A 325 44.73 10.54 -25.69
C GLU A 325 45.70 11.70 -25.40
N ARG A 326 45.42 12.49 -24.37
CA ARG A 326 46.29 13.59 -23.94
C ARG A 326 47.62 13.08 -23.40
N ARG A 327 47.64 11.98 -22.64
CA ARG A 327 48.88 11.36 -22.14
C ARG A 327 49.71 10.79 -23.29
N ASP A 328 49.06 10.12 -24.23
CA ASP A 328 49.71 9.58 -25.42
C ASP A 328 50.39 10.67 -26.24
N LEU A 329 49.72 11.82 -26.45
CA LEU A 329 50.32 12.95 -27.15
C LEU A 329 51.58 13.47 -26.44
N VAL A 330 51.54 13.57 -25.10
CA VAL A 330 52.71 13.98 -24.31
C VAL A 330 53.84 12.95 -24.45
N ALA A 331 53.52 11.65 -24.35
CA ALA A 331 54.48 10.57 -24.51
C ALA A 331 55.16 10.61 -25.89
N VAL A 332 54.37 10.80 -26.96
CA VAL A 332 54.88 10.95 -28.33
C VAL A 332 55.84 12.13 -28.45
N LEU A 333 55.48 13.31 -27.92
CA LEU A 333 56.33 14.50 -27.98
C LEU A 333 57.64 14.32 -27.19
N GLU A 334 57.58 13.70 -26.00
CA GLU A 334 58.76 13.39 -25.20
C GLU A 334 59.69 12.40 -25.91
N ARG A 335 59.15 11.34 -26.53
CA ARG A 335 59.93 10.35 -27.27
C ARG A 335 60.56 10.92 -28.54
N LEU A 336 59.82 11.73 -29.30
CA LEU A 336 60.35 12.46 -30.45
C LEU A 336 61.49 13.41 -30.07
N GLY A 337 61.43 14.03 -28.88
CA GLY A 337 62.48 14.89 -28.37
C GLY A 337 63.72 14.13 -27.89
N ALA A 338 63.55 12.96 -27.29
CA ALA A 338 64.63 12.15 -26.73
C ALA A 338 65.35 11.29 -27.77
N ASP A 339 64.61 10.60 -28.64
CA ASP A 339 65.14 9.73 -29.69
C ASP A 339 64.20 9.72 -30.90
N ARG A 340 64.40 10.72 -31.77
CA ARG A 340 63.60 10.88 -32.98
C ARG A 340 63.74 9.69 -33.94
N GLN A 341 64.94 9.12 -34.05
CA GLN A 341 65.17 8.03 -35.01
C GLN A 341 64.45 6.77 -34.54
N GLY A 342 64.62 6.39 -33.28
CA GLY A 342 63.94 5.23 -32.70
C GLY A 342 62.42 5.35 -32.72
N PHE A 343 61.87 6.55 -32.53
CA PHE A 343 60.42 6.76 -32.64
C PHE A 343 59.89 6.60 -34.08
N VAL A 344 60.64 7.07 -35.09
CA VAL A 344 60.24 6.87 -36.50
C VAL A 344 60.32 5.40 -36.90
N GLU A 345 61.34 4.68 -36.44
CA GLU A 345 61.47 3.23 -36.63
C GLU A 345 60.28 2.49 -35.99
N PHE A 346 59.90 2.85 -34.76
CA PHE A 346 58.68 2.33 -34.12
C PHE A 346 57.41 2.58 -34.93
N CYS A 347 57.20 3.80 -35.44
CA CYS A 347 56.02 4.09 -36.25
C CYS A 347 55.95 3.22 -37.51
N ALA A 348 57.09 2.99 -38.17
CA ALA A 348 57.15 2.12 -39.35
C ALA A 348 56.85 0.66 -38.98
N GLU A 349 57.41 0.15 -37.88
CA GLU A 349 57.12 -1.21 -37.40
C GLU A 349 55.66 -1.38 -36.96
N ALA A 350 55.09 -0.37 -36.30
CA ALA A 350 53.68 -0.39 -35.87
C ALA A 350 52.73 -0.38 -37.07
N ASP A 351 53.03 0.39 -38.12
CA ASP A 351 52.26 0.43 -39.37
C ASP A 351 52.27 -0.95 -40.08
N ASP A 352 53.44 -1.58 -40.18
CA ASP A 352 53.59 -2.95 -40.70
C ASP A 352 52.78 -3.97 -39.88
N GLN A 353 52.78 -3.83 -38.55
CA GLN A 353 52.01 -4.69 -37.64
C GLN A 353 50.50 -4.51 -37.80
N VAL A 354 50.03 -3.26 -37.89
CA VAL A 354 48.61 -2.95 -38.12
C VAL A 354 48.17 -3.49 -39.49
N HIS A 355 48.99 -3.31 -40.52
CA HIS A 355 48.73 -3.91 -41.84
C HIS A 355 48.60 -5.42 -41.78
N ALA A 356 49.48 -6.11 -41.06
CA ALA A 356 49.36 -7.56 -40.85
C ALA A 356 48.08 -7.93 -40.07
N ILE A 357 47.72 -7.19 -39.02
CA ILE A 357 46.53 -7.45 -38.20
C ILE A 357 45.24 -7.27 -39.00
N THR A 358 45.21 -6.28 -39.90
CA THR A 358 44.03 -6.01 -40.77
C THR A 358 43.85 -7.04 -41.88
N ASP A 359 44.83 -7.91 -42.14
CA ASP A 359 44.72 -8.96 -43.15
C ASP A 359 43.65 -10.00 -42.75
N PRO A 360 42.56 -10.15 -43.54
CA PRO A 360 41.51 -11.12 -43.24
C PRO A 360 41.96 -12.58 -43.37
N GLU A 361 43.08 -12.86 -44.05
CA GLU A 361 43.63 -14.21 -44.21
C GLU A 361 44.59 -14.63 -43.07
N LEU A 362 44.88 -13.73 -42.12
CA LEU A 362 45.80 -14.02 -41.02
C LEU A 362 45.19 -15.03 -40.04
N ASP A 363 45.93 -16.10 -39.76
CA ASP A 363 45.52 -17.13 -38.80
C ASP A 363 45.51 -16.61 -37.34
N ASP A 364 44.66 -17.20 -36.50
CA ASP A 364 44.45 -16.73 -35.12
C ASP A 364 45.72 -16.75 -34.25
N ALA A 365 46.66 -17.69 -34.50
CA ALA A 365 47.90 -17.76 -33.73
C ALA A 365 48.87 -16.64 -34.13
N SER A 366 48.94 -16.32 -35.41
CA SER A 366 49.72 -15.20 -35.93
C SER A 366 49.09 -13.86 -35.55
N LEU A 367 47.76 -13.72 -35.62
CA LEU A 367 47.04 -12.54 -35.18
C LEU A 367 47.30 -12.22 -33.71
N ARG A 368 47.21 -13.23 -32.83
CA ARG A 368 47.52 -13.08 -31.41
C ARG A 368 48.95 -12.62 -31.18
N ARG A 369 49.91 -13.18 -31.95
CA ARG A 369 51.32 -12.76 -31.86
C ARG A 369 51.48 -11.29 -32.25
N GLN A 370 50.87 -10.86 -33.35
CA GLN A 370 50.96 -9.47 -33.80
C GLN A 370 50.34 -8.51 -32.79
N LEU A 371 49.15 -8.81 -32.26
CA LEU A 371 48.52 -8.02 -31.20
C LEU A 371 49.38 -7.94 -29.94
N HIS A 372 49.98 -9.06 -29.52
CA HIS A 372 50.87 -9.10 -28.36
C HIS A 372 52.12 -8.24 -28.56
N THR A 373 52.75 -8.33 -29.74
CA THR A 373 53.94 -7.54 -30.07
C THR A 373 53.62 -6.06 -30.20
N LEU A 374 52.53 -5.68 -30.88
CA LEU A 374 52.09 -4.29 -31.00
C LEU A 374 51.74 -3.68 -29.64
N LYS A 375 51.05 -4.44 -28.77
CA LYS A 375 50.80 -4.05 -27.38
C LYS A 375 52.10 -3.76 -26.63
N GLY A 376 53.07 -4.67 -26.72
CA GLY A 376 54.37 -4.55 -26.05
C GLY A 376 55.14 -3.31 -26.53
N ASN A 377 55.21 -3.12 -27.84
CA ASN A 377 55.88 -1.98 -28.47
C ASN A 377 55.21 -0.66 -28.06
N ALA A 378 53.88 -0.55 -28.20
CA ALA A 378 53.14 0.64 -27.77
C ALA A 378 53.35 0.96 -26.28
N GLY A 379 53.39 -0.06 -25.43
CA GLY A 379 53.68 0.09 -24.00
C GLY A 379 55.07 0.64 -23.70
N ILE A 380 56.11 0.24 -24.46
CA ILE A 380 57.47 0.78 -24.31
C ILE A 380 57.52 2.27 -24.64
N PHE A 381 56.78 2.69 -25.67
CA PHE A 381 56.70 4.09 -26.10
C PHE A 381 55.71 4.92 -25.29
N GLY A 382 54.96 4.30 -24.36
CA GLY A 382 54.01 4.98 -23.48
C GLY A 382 52.70 5.37 -24.17
N ILE A 383 52.34 4.69 -25.26
CA ILE A 383 51.09 4.91 -26.00
C ILE A 383 50.03 3.96 -25.42
N GLU A 384 49.31 4.45 -24.42
CA GLU A 384 48.34 3.70 -23.62
C GLU A 384 47.10 3.32 -24.45
N SER A 385 46.65 4.16 -25.39
CA SER A 385 45.48 3.86 -26.23
C SER A 385 45.67 2.62 -27.09
N ILE A 386 46.79 2.53 -27.82
CA ILE A 386 47.11 1.38 -28.69
C ILE A 386 47.37 0.13 -27.85
N ALA A 387 48.15 0.25 -26.78
CA ALA A 387 48.42 -0.88 -25.88
C ALA A 387 47.13 -1.43 -25.24
N GLY A 388 46.24 -0.54 -24.80
CA GLY A 388 44.94 -0.89 -24.24
C GLY A 388 44.05 -1.59 -25.26
N PHE A 389 43.94 -1.06 -26.47
CA PHE A 389 43.13 -1.66 -27.53
C PHE A 389 43.61 -3.07 -27.90
N CYS A 390 44.92 -3.26 -28.10
CA CYS A 390 45.48 -4.58 -28.37
C CYS A 390 45.24 -5.56 -27.22
N HIS A 391 45.28 -5.10 -25.97
CA HIS A 391 44.99 -5.95 -24.81
C HIS A 391 43.54 -6.44 -24.79
N VAL A 392 42.57 -5.56 -25.10
CA VAL A 392 41.14 -5.93 -25.16
C VAL A 392 40.91 -7.02 -26.22
N LEU A 393 41.48 -6.85 -27.42
CA LEU A 393 41.37 -7.85 -28.48
C LEU A 393 42.04 -9.18 -28.10
N GLU A 394 43.23 -9.12 -27.49
CA GLU A 394 43.97 -10.31 -27.05
C GLU A 394 43.18 -11.10 -25.98
N SER A 395 42.62 -10.42 -24.98
CA SER A 395 41.86 -11.06 -23.90
C SER A 395 40.61 -11.76 -24.43
N ARG A 396 39.86 -11.14 -25.35
CA ARG A 396 38.68 -11.76 -25.98
C ARG A 396 39.03 -13.02 -26.77
N MET A 397 40.15 -13.02 -27.49
CA MET A 397 40.63 -14.21 -28.19
C MET A 397 40.99 -15.37 -27.24
N VAL A 398 41.34 -15.07 -25.99
CA VAL A 398 41.69 -16.08 -24.97
C VAL A 398 40.45 -16.57 -24.23
N ASP A 399 39.59 -15.66 -23.78
CA ASP A 399 38.48 -15.97 -22.88
C ASP A 399 37.23 -16.47 -23.63
N GLU A 400 36.95 -15.91 -24.81
CA GLU A 400 35.72 -16.19 -25.58
C GLU A 400 35.97 -17.10 -26.79
N ALA A 401 37.23 -17.46 -27.05
CA ALA A 401 37.68 -18.21 -28.25
C ALA A 401 37.13 -17.63 -29.57
N THR A 402 36.80 -16.34 -29.58
CA THR A 402 36.17 -15.66 -30.71
C THR A 402 37.19 -14.70 -31.33
N PRO A 403 37.52 -14.83 -32.62
CA PRO A 403 38.45 -13.92 -33.28
C PRO A 403 37.81 -12.52 -33.45
N PRO A 404 38.60 -11.44 -33.39
CA PRO A 404 38.09 -10.09 -33.59
C PRO A 404 37.56 -9.92 -35.02
N THR A 405 36.46 -9.20 -35.14
CA THR A 405 35.75 -8.93 -36.40
C THR A 405 36.59 -8.08 -37.35
N ALA A 406 36.25 -8.09 -38.63
CA ALA A 406 36.92 -7.26 -39.63
C ALA A 406 36.78 -5.75 -39.38
N ASP A 407 35.75 -5.32 -38.65
CA ASP A 407 35.56 -3.91 -38.29
C ASP A 407 36.44 -3.52 -37.11
N GLU A 408 36.54 -4.36 -36.08
CA GLU A 408 37.45 -4.15 -34.93
C GLU A 408 38.92 -4.19 -35.35
N ARG A 409 39.28 -5.06 -36.31
CA ARG A 409 40.63 -5.06 -36.89
C ARG A 409 40.93 -3.76 -37.64
N ARG A 410 39.92 -3.16 -38.28
CA ARG A 410 40.05 -1.89 -39.02
C ARG A 410 40.10 -0.67 -38.10
N GLU A 411 39.62 -0.77 -36.87
CA GLU A 411 39.72 0.32 -35.88
C GLU A 411 41.17 0.58 -35.41
N LEU A 412 42.08 -0.37 -35.65
CA LEU A 412 43.53 -0.22 -35.43
C LEU A 412 44.26 0.57 -36.53
N ALA A 413 43.66 0.70 -37.72
CA ALA A 413 44.25 1.34 -38.90
C ALA A 413 43.70 2.75 -39.12
#